data_AF-A0A2A9LUG9-F1
#
_entry.id   AF-A0A2A9LUG9-F1
#
_cell.length_a   1.000
_cell.length_b   1.000
_cell.length_c   1.000
_cell.angle_alpha   90.00
_cell.angle_beta   90.00
_cell.angle_gamma   90.00
#
_symmetry.space_group_name_H-M   'P 1'
#
loop_
_entity.id
_entity.type
_entity.pdbx_description
1 polymer ?
#
loop_
_entity_poly.entity_id
_entity_poly.type
_entity_poly.pdbx_seq_one_letter_code
_entity_poly.pdbx_strand_id
1 'polypeptide(L)'
;MTELSTATEHVDYEGFEIHVVPSTAPGSDTRYTYTGYVCHPGANPALPGHAVPFHADGEESFASIDEAVHEAVHLGKSIIDGTHPDLSVLALVTHGY
;
A
#
# COMPACT_ATOMS: atom_id res chain seq x y z
N MET A 1 -20.18 -14.09 -13.35
CA MET A 1 -19.61 -12.75 -13.58
C MET A 1 -18.15 -12.86 -13.22
N THR A 2 -17.25 -12.60 -14.16
CA THR A 2 -15.81 -12.71 -13.96
C THR A 2 -15.36 -11.52 -13.13
N GLU A 3 -15.22 -11.71 -11.82
CA GLU A 3 -14.46 -10.78 -10.99
C GLU A 3 -12.99 -11.00 -11.38
N LEU A 4 -12.45 -10.10 -12.21
CA LEU A 4 -11.01 -9.90 -12.28
C LEU A 4 -10.59 -9.35 -10.92
N SER A 5 -10.48 -10.23 -9.94
CA SER A 5 -9.83 -9.92 -8.68
C SER A 5 -8.38 -9.63 -9.03
N THR A 6 -8.06 -8.35 -9.25
CA THR A 6 -6.70 -7.85 -9.06
C THR A 6 -6.33 -8.34 -7.67
N ALA A 7 -5.52 -9.40 -7.58
CA ALA A 7 -5.18 -10.05 -6.32
C ALA A 7 -4.45 -9.00 -5.46
N THR A 8 -5.22 -8.31 -4.64
CA THR A 8 -4.73 -7.28 -3.73
C THR A 8 -4.26 -8.05 -2.53
N GLU A 9 -2.95 -8.16 -2.40
CA GLU A 9 -2.35 -8.76 -1.22
C GLU A 9 -2.54 -7.78 -0.08
N HIS A 10 -3.01 -8.26 1.07
CA HIS A 10 -3.11 -7.44 2.27
C HIS A 10 -2.50 -8.14 3.48
N VAL A 11 -2.00 -7.33 4.41
CA VAL A 11 -1.36 -7.79 5.64
C VAL A 11 -1.86 -6.95 6.81
N ASP A 12 -2.38 -7.62 7.83
CA ASP A 12 -2.73 -6.99 9.10
C ASP A 12 -1.47 -6.73 9.94
N TYR A 13 -1.31 -5.50 10.45
CA TYR A 13 -0.18 -5.12 11.29
C TYR A 13 -0.58 -4.01 12.28
N GLU A 14 -0.36 -4.25 13.58
CA GLU A 14 -0.62 -3.31 14.68
C GLU A 14 -1.99 -2.61 14.67
N GLY A 15 -3.05 -3.30 14.21
CA GLY A 15 -4.40 -2.74 14.14
C GLY A 15 -4.67 -1.88 12.89
N PHE A 16 -3.82 -1.99 11.89
CA PHE A 16 -3.99 -1.46 10.54
C PHE A 16 -3.91 -2.59 9.50
N GLU A 17 -4.44 -2.32 8.32
CA GLU A 17 -4.35 -3.15 7.13
C GLU A 17 -3.41 -2.48 6.12
N ILE A 18 -2.40 -3.20 5.66
CA ILE A 18 -1.51 -2.78 4.56
C ILE A 18 -2.01 -3.48 3.31
N HIS A 19 -2.50 -2.73 2.33
CA HIS A 19 -2.94 -3.25 1.05
C HIS A 19 -1.92 -2.94 -0.03
N VAL A 20 -1.62 -3.93 -0.88
CA VAL A 20 -0.66 -3.83 -1.96
C VAL A 20 -1.29 -4.31 -3.26
N VAL A 21 -1.20 -3.46 -4.28
CA VAL A 21 -1.64 -3.77 -5.63
C VAL A 21 -0.41 -3.75 -6.55
N PRO A 22 0.22 -4.91 -6.82
CA PRO A 22 1.32 -4.97 -7.76
C PRO A 22 0.83 -4.72 -9.19
N SER A 23 1.64 -4.05 -9.99
CA SER A 23 1.35 -3.72 -11.39
C SER A 23 2.63 -3.74 -12.24
N THR A 24 2.50 -3.74 -13.55
CA THR A 24 3.65 -3.61 -14.46
C THR A 24 4.13 -2.17 -14.48
N ALA A 25 5.44 -1.96 -14.36
CA ALA A 25 6.00 -0.61 -14.35
C ALA A 25 5.79 0.09 -15.71
N PRO A 26 5.42 1.38 -15.72
CA PRO A 26 5.19 2.11 -16.95
C PRO A 26 6.47 2.19 -17.78
N GLY A 27 6.42 1.71 -19.03
CA GLY A 27 7.57 1.70 -19.93
C GLY A 27 8.51 0.49 -19.80
N SER A 28 8.16 -0.52 -19.00
CA SER A 28 8.91 -1.77 -18.92
C SER A 28 7.99 -2.97 -18.64
N ASP A 29 7.87 -3.87 -19.63
CA ASP A 29 7.07 -5.10 -19.51
C ASP A 29 7.74 -6.17 -18.61
N THR A 30 9.01 -5.99 -18.29
CA THR A 30 9.82 -6.90 -17.47
C THR A 30 10.05 -6.40 -16.05
N ARG A 31 9.49 -5.23 -15.71
CA ARG A 31 9.61 -4.62 -14.38
C ARG A 31 8.23 -4.45 -13.78
N TYR A 32 8.16 -4.61 -12.47
CA TYR A 32 6.92 -4.51 -11.71
C TYR A 32 7.03 -3.35 -10.73
N THR A 33 5.94 -2.65 -10.50
CA THR A 33 5.81 -1.66 -9.44
C THR A 33 4.63 -2.05 -8.57
N TYR A 34 4.31 -1.27 -7.56
CA TYR A 34 3.16 -1.49 -6.71
C TYR A 34 2.47 -0.18 -6.38
N THR A 35 1.21 -0.25 -5.98
CA THR A 35 0.54 0.84 -5.29
C THR A 35 0.12 0.33 -3.93
N GLY A 36 0.53 1.04 -2.89
CA GLY A 36 0.26 0.67 -1.51
C GLY A 36 -0.66 1.65 -0.82
N TYR A 37 -1.45 1.16 0.14
CA TYR A 37 -2.15 2.02 1.08
C TYR A 37 -2.31 1.35 2.43
N VAL A 38 -2.25 2.15 3.49
CA VAL A 38 -2.52 1.72 4.87
C VAL A 38 -3.86 2.28 5.32
N CYS A 39 -4.72 1.44 5.87
CA CYS A 39 -6.01 1.87 6.45
C CYS A 39 -6.32 1.13 7.75
N HIS A 40 -7.36 1.57 8.46
CA HIS A 40 -7.88 0.82 9.60
C HIS A 40 -8.78 -0.34 9.13
N PRO A 41 -8.85 -1.43 9.90
CA PRO A 41 -9.78 -2.53 9.66
C PRO A 41 -11.21 -2.02 9.55
N GLY A 42 -11.82 -2.23 8.38
CA GLY A 42 -13.19 -1.80 8.07
C GLY A 42 -13.32 -0.33 7.66
N ALA A 43 -12.21 0.42 7.54
CA ALA A 43 -12.23 1.73 6.92
C ALA A 43 -12.40 1.61 5.40
N ASN A 44 -13.01 2.61 4.77
CA ASN A 44 -13.14 2.64 3.32
C ASN A 44 -11.95 3.40 2.71
N PRO A 45 -11.01 2.73 2.03
CA PRO A 45 -9.82 3.40 1.48
C PRO A 45 -10.13 4.39 0.36
N ALA A 46 -11.34 4.35 -0.22
CA ALA A 46 -11.78 5.33 -1.20
C ALA A 46 -12.16 6.69 -0.59
N LEU A 47 -12.29 6.78 0.74
CA LEU A 47 -12.63 8.02 1.43
C LEU A 47 -11.36 8.79 1.83
N PRO A 48 -11.31 10.12 1.60
CA PRO A 48 -10.17 10.93 2.00
C PRO A 48 -10.00 10.91 3.52
N GLY A 49 -8.77 10.66 3.99
CA GLY A 49 -8.46 10.57 5.42
C GLY A 49 -8.71 9.20 6.06
N HIS A 50 -9.20 8.20 5.31
CA HIS A 50 -9.40 6.83 5.79
C HIS A 50 -8.28 5.86 5.37
N ALA A 51 -7.43 6.28 4.44
CA ALA A 51 -6.23 5.56 4.04
C ALA A 51 -5.05 6.53 3.81
N VAL A 52 -3.84 6.04 4.07
CA VAL A 52 -2.58 6.70 3.74
C VAL A 52 -2.02 5.96 2.52
N PRO A 53 -2.14 6.53 1.30
CA PRO A 53 -1.49 5.96 0.14
C PRO A 53 0.03 6.14 0.23
N PHE A 54 0.76 5.17 -0.28
CA PHE A 54 2.21 5.25 -0.45
C PHE A 54 2.59 4.63 -1.80
N HIS A 55 3.67 5.15 -2.39
CA HIS A 55 4.13 4.70 -3.70
C HIS A 55 3.04 4.77 -4.79
N ALA A 56 2.22 5.83 -4.77
CA ALA A 56 1.13 6.02 -5.73
C ALA A 56 1.62 6.39 -7.14
N ASP A 57 2.84 6.93 -7.22
CA ASP A 57 3.56 7.32 -8.42
C ASP A 57 4.21 6.12 -9.15
N GLY A 58 4.44 5.01 -8.45
CA GLY A 58 5.07 3.80 -9.02
C GLY A 58 6.50 4.03 -9.51
N GLU A 59 7.23 4.99 -8.92
CA GLU A 59 8.57 5.38 -9.36
C GLU A 59 9.60 4.26 -9.17
N GLU A 60 9.40 3.37 -8.20
CA GLU A 60 10.25 2.21 -7.99
C GLU A 60 9.75 1.04 -8.82
N SER A 61 10.71 0.36 -9.40
CA SER A 61 10.45 -0.83 -10.19
C SER A 61 11.31 -1.97 -9.68
N PHE A 62 10.74 -3.16 -9.69
CA PHE A 62 11.25 -4.40 -9.11
C PHE A 62 11.37 -5.46 -10.19
N ALA A 63 12.21 -6.45 -9.96
CA ALA A 63 12.41 -7.55 -10.90
C ALA A 63 11.24 -8.53 -10.94
N SER A 64 10.42 -8.57 -9.87
CA SER A 64 9.30 -9.49 -9.73
C SER A 64 8.17 -8.89 -8.88
N ILE A 65 6.98 -9.46 -9.01
CA ILE A 65 5.82 -9.10 -8.18
C ILE A 65 6.07 -9.39 -6.70
N ASP A 66 6.73 -10.50 -6.38
CA ASP A 66 7.07 -10.89 -5.00
C ASP A 66 7.95 -9.84 -4.31
N GLU A 67 9.00 -9.40 -5.00
CA GLU A 67 9.90 -8.33 -4.51
C GLU A 67 9.15 -7.01 -4.30
N ALA A 68 8.27 -6.64 -5.24
CA ALA A 68 7.43 -5.45 -5.12
C ALA A 68 6.48 -5.53 -3.90
N VAL A 69 5.84 -6.69 -3.68
CA VAL A 69 4.95 -6.90 -2.54
C VAL A 69 5.71 -6.90 -1.22
N HIS A 70 6.88 -7.54 -1.17
CA HIS A 70 7.71 -7.58 0.03
C HIS A 70 8.12 -6.17 0.45
N GLU A 71 8.62 -5.37 -0.49
CA GLU A 71 9.03 -3.99 -0.21
C GLU A 71 7.83 -3.10 0.17
N ALA A 72 6.69 -3.27 -0.49
CA ALA A 72 5.46 -2.56 -0.13
C ALA A 72 5.01 -2.86 1.31
N VAL A 73 5.08 -4.12 1.75
CA VAL A 73 4.75 -4.52 3.12
C VAL A 73 5.76 -3.95 4.11
N HIS A 74 7.06 -3.97 3.78
CA HIS A 74 8.09 -3.34 4.60
C HIS A 74 7.85 -1.84 4.79
N LEU A 75 7.52 -1.15 3.70
CA LEU A 75 7.24 0.29 3.72
C LEU A 75 5.97 0.58 4.53
N GLY A 76 4.89 -0.17 4.30
CA GLY A 76 3.64 -0.07 5.04
C GLY A 76 3.83 -0.25 6.55
N LYS A 77 4.66 -1.21 6.97
CA LYS A 77 5.04 -1.38 8.38
C LYS A 77 5.77 -0.17 8.93
N SER A 78 6.75 0.40 8.19
CA SER A 78 7.42 1.64 8.61
C SER A 78 6.48 2.84 8.75
N ILE A 79 5.43 2.93 7.94
CA ILE A 79 4.41 3.98 8.06
C ILE A 79 3.58 3.79 9.33
N ILE A 80 3.26 2.55 9.68
CA ILE A 80 2.52 2.19 10.91
C ILE A 80 3.38 2.42 12.15
N ASP A 81 4.63 1.94 12.15
CA ASP A 81 5.62 2.16 13.22
C ASP A 81 6.03 3.65 13.36
N GLY A 82 5.72 4.49 12.37
CA GLY A 82 6.09 5.90 12.35
C GLY A 82 7.59 6.15 12.11
N THR A 83 8.30 5.16 11.55
CA THR A 83 9.71 5.25 11.18
C THR A 83 9.92 5.72 9.74
N HIS A 84 8.85 5.78 8.94
CA HIS A 84 8.91 6.28 7.57
C HIS A 84 9.21 7.80 7.58
N PRO A 85 10.13 8.28 6.74
CA PRO A 85 10.61 9.68 6.80
C PRO A 85 9.54 10.72 6.42
N ASP A 86 8.58 10.36 5.57
CA ASP A 86 7.59 11.30 5.00
C ASP A 86 6.13 10.99 5.37
N LEU A 87 5.84 9.74 5.76
CA LEU A 87 4.47 9.22 5.87
C LEU A 87 4.25 8.63 7.26
N SER A 88 3.04 8.71 7.78
CA SER A 88 2.68 8.08 9.06
C SER A 88 1.17 7.88 9.17
N VAL A 89 0.76 6.81 9.85
CA VAL A 89 -0.65 6.59 10.22
C VAL A 89 -1.21 7.62 11.19
N LEU A 90 -0.38 8.48 11.80
CA LEU A 90 -0.87 9.58 12.66
C LEU A 90 -1.83 10.53 11.94
N ALA A 91 -1.71 10.66 10.62
CA ALA A 91 -2.66 11.41 9.79
C ALA A 91 -4.09 10.82 9.81
N LEU A 92 -4.21 9.49 9.98
CA LEU A 92 -5.49 8.79 10.13
C LEU A 92 -6.06 9.03 11.53
N VAL A 93 -5.20 8.97 12.55
CA VAL A 93 -5.59 9.10 13.97
C VAL A 93 -6.04 10.52 14.32
N THR A 94 -5.48 11.55 13.66
CA THR A 94 -5.84 12.96 13.91
C THR A 94 -7.21 13.34 13.35
N HIS A 95 -7.74 12.59 12.37
CA HIS A 95 -9.07 12.80 11.81
C HIS A 95 -10.14 11.93 12.50
N GLY A 96 -9.95 11.67 13.80
CA GLY A 96 -10.77 10.81 14.64
C GLY A 96 -12.25 10.79 14.25
N TYR A 97 -12.70 9.57 13.93
CA TYR A 97 -14.09 9.20 13.62
C TYR A 97 -15.12 9.80 14.59
#